data_AF-A0A960H9Q7-F1
#
_entry.id   AF-A0A960H9Q7-F1
#
_cell.length_a   1.000
_cell.length_b   1.000
_cell.length_c   1.000
_cell.angle_alpha   90.00
_cell.angle_beta   90.00
_cell.angle_gamma   90.00
#
_symmetry.space_group_name_H-M   'P 1'
#
loop_
_entity.id
_entity.type
_entity.pdbx_description
1 polymer ?
#
loop_
_entity_poly.entity_id
_entity_poly.type
_entity_poly.pdbx_seq_one_letter_code
_entity_poly.pdbx_strand_id
1 'polypeptide(L)' 'MMQILIAVGVALTVSILLTPVLIKLFTRQGFGQEIREDGPPSHHKKRGTPSMGG' A
#
# COMPACT_ATOMS: atom_id res chain seq x y z
N MET A 1 30.64 0.20 1.15
CA MET A 1 29.82 -0.84 0.48
C MET A 1 28.94 -1.60 1.47
N MET A 2 29.49 -2.20 2.53
CA MET A 2 28.71 -3.00 3.50
C MET A 2 27.52 -2.25 4.13
N GLN A 3 27.70 -0.97 4.47
CA GLN A 3 26.63 -0.12 5.02
C GLN A 3 25.43 0.03 4.07
N ILE A 4 25.67 0.09 2.76
CA ILE A 4 24.60 0.20 1.75
C ILE A 4 23.79 -1.10 1.72
N LEU A 5 24.46 -2.26 1.79
CA LEU A 5 23.78 -3.56 1.81
C LEU A 5 22.90 -3.72 3.05
N ILE A 6 23.39 -3.28 4.21
CA ILE A 6 22.61 -3.28 5.45
C ILE A 6 21.41 -2.34 5.34
N ALA A 7 21.61 -1.11 4.83
CA ALA A 7 20.53 -0.15 4.65
C ALA A 7 19.43 -0.66 3.72
N VAL A 8 19.81 -1.29 2.59
CA VAL A 8 18.86 -1.91 1.66
C VAL A 8 18.09 -3.05 2.33
N GLY A 9 18.78 -3.93 3.06
CA GLY A 9 18.15 -5.02 3.79
C GLY A 9 17.11 -4.52 4.80
N VAL A 10 17.49 -3.55 5.64
CA VAL A 10 16.60 -2.96 6.64
C VAL A 10 15.41 -2.26 5.99
N ALA A 11 15.64 -1.41 4.98
CA ALA A 11 14.58 -0.66 4.30
C ALA A 11 13.56 -1.59 3.64
N LEU A 12 14.03 -2.67 2.99
CA LEU A 12 13.17 -3.65 2.34
C LEU A 12 12.36 -4.46 3.36
N THR A 13 12.99 -4.92 4.44
CA THR A 13 12.28 -5.63 5.53
C THR A 13 11.20 -4.74 6.16
N VAL A 14 11.53 -3.50 6.50
CA VAL A 14 10.57 -2.55 7.08
C VAL A 14 9.43 -2.28 6.10
N SER A 15 9.73 -2.01 4.83
CA SER A 15 8.70 -1.70 3.84
C SER A 15 7.72 -2.86 3.65
N ILE A 16 8.21 -4.09 3.52
CA ILE A 16 7.35 -5.28 3.34
C ILE A 16 6.44 -5.51 4.55
N LEU A 17 6.96 -5.32 5.77
CA LEU A 17 6.20 -5.58 6.99
C LEU A 17 5.22 -4.44 7.32
N LEU A 18 5.62 -3.19 7.13
CA LEU A 18 4.86 -2.02 7.59
C LEU A 18 3.78 -1.59 6.58
N THR A 19 4.04 -1.73 5.27
CA THR A 19 3.07 -1.37 4.22
C THR A 19 1.69 -2.02 4.39
N PRO A 20 1.53 -3.33 4.62
CA PRO A 20 0.19 -3.92 4.80
C PRO A 20 -0.52 -3.42 6.06
N VAL A 21 0.21 -3.04 7.10
CA VAL A 21 -0.36 -2.46 8.33
C VAL A 21 -0.90 -1.06 8.03
N LEU A 22 -0.11 -0.24 7.33
CA LEU A 22 -0.51 1.11 6.93
C LEU A 22 -1.69 1.09 5.96
N ILE A 23 -1.73 0.17 5.00
CA ILE A 23 -2.87 -0.02 4.10
C ILE A 23 -4.16 -0.24 4.92
N LYS A 24 -4.15 -1.17 5.89
CA LYS A 24 -5.31 -1.45 6.73
C LYS A 24 -5.73 -0.24 7.58
N LEU A 25 -4.75 0.50 8.12
CA LEU A 25 -4.99 1.70 8.91
C LEU A 25 -5.66 2.80 8.07
N PHE A 26 -5.11 3.09 6.90
CA PHE A 26 -5.60 4.14 6.01
C PHE A 26 -6.95 3.78 5.38
N THR A 27 -7.17 2.51 5.01
CA THR A 27 -8.50 2.04 4.60
C THR A 27 -9.53 2.29 5.71
N ARG A 28 -9.18 2.02 6.97
CA ARG A 28 -10.07 2.27 8.13
C ARG A 28 -10.35 3.74 8.38
N GLN A 29 -9.40 4.62 8.08
CA GLN A 29 -9.55 6.07 8.22
C GLN A 29 -10.31 6.71 7.05
N GLY A 30 -10.74 5.93 6.05
CA GLY A 30 -11.47 6.43 4.89
C GLY A 30 -10.60 6.99 3.78
N PHE A 31 -9.28 6.81 3.84
CA PHE A 31 -8.36 7.20 2.75
C PHE A 31 -8.35 6.18 1.59
N GLY A 32 -9.35 5.31 1.51
CA GLY A 32 -9.50 4.37 0.41
C GLY A 32 -9.99 5.07 -0.85
N GLN A 33 -9.44 4.71 -2.01
CA GLN A 33 -9.88 5.30 -3.27
C GLN A 33 -11.28 4.79 -3.64
N GLU A 34 -12.19 5.71 -3.99
CA GLU A 34 -13.46 5.37 -4.62
C GLU A 34 -13.24 5.01 -6.09
N ILE A 35 -13.86 3.91 -6.51
CA ILE A 35 -13.82 3.44 -7.90
C ILE A 35 -15.17 3.73 -8.52
N ARG A 36 -15.15 4.37 -9.70
CA ARG A 36 -16.34 4.66 -10.52
C ARG A 36 -17.08 3.38 -10.89
N GLU A 37 -18.40 3.46 -10.89
CA GLU A 37 -19.28 2.31 -11.16
C GLU A 37 -19.31 1.89 -12.64
N ASP A 38 -18.90 2.76 -13.57
CA ASP A 38 -18.93 2.50 -15.02
C ASP A 38 -17.76 1.63 -15.52
N GLY A 39 -16.87 1.19 -14.62
CA GLY A 39 -15.65 0.46 -14.95
C GLY A 39 -15.84 -1.05 -15.12
N PRO A 40 -14.81 -1.79 -15.57
CA PRO A 40 -14.85 -3.24 -15.61
C PRO A 40 -15.13 -3.83 -14.22
N PRO A 41 -15.92 -4.92 -14.10
CA PRO A 41 -16.26 -5.51 -12.80
C PRO A 41 -15.05 -5.90 -11.94
N SER A 42 -13.93 -6.23 -12.60
CA SER A 42 -12.65 -6.56 -11.96
C SER A 42 -12.03 -5.37 -11.19
N HIS A 43 -12.40 -4.13 -11.52
CA HIS A 43 -11.87 -2.93 -10.86
C HIS A 43 -12.48 -2.71 -9.48
N HIS A 44 -13.75 -3.09 -9.24
CA HIS A 44 -14.38 -2.90 -7.92
C HIS A 44 -13.67 -3.67 -6.80
N LYS A 45 -12.92 -4.73 -7.13
CA LYS A 45 -12.10 -5.47 -6.15
C LYS A 45 -11.04 -4.59 -5.47
N LYS A 46 -10.63 -3.49 -6.12
CA LYS A 46 -9.64 -2.53 -5.60
C LYS A 46 -10.27 -1.40 -4.78
N ARG A 47 -11.61 -1.31 -4.70
CA ARG A 47 -12.34 -0.26 -3.97
C ARG A 47 -11.90 -0.23 -2.51
N GLY A 48 -11.62 0.97 -1.99
CA GLY A 48 -11.19 1.14 -0.59
C GLY A 48 -9.69 0.91 -0.34
N THR A 49 -8.91 0.53 -1.36
CA THR A 49 -7.45 0.49 -1.25
C THR A 49 -6.91 1.93 -1.30
N PRO A 50 -6.10 2.37 -0.32
CA PRO A 50 -5.52 3.70 -0.32
C PRO A 50 -4.48 3.81 -1.44
N SER A 51 -4.60 4.83 -2.28
CA SER A 51 -3.67 5.08 -3.40
C SER A 51 -2.47 5.94 -3.02
N MET A 52 -2.12 5.96 -1.73
CA MET A 52 -1.03 6.79 -1.17
C MET A 52 0.32 6.05 -1.11
N GLY A 53 0.43 4.88 -1.74
CA GLY A 53 1.68 4.11 -1.80
C GLY A 53 2.47 4.47 -3.05
N GLY A 54 3.57 5.19 -2.87
CA GLY A 54 4.46 5.67 -3.94
C GLY A 54 5.15 6.95 -3.54
#